data_AF-A0A1X6ZEZ8-F1
#
_entry.id   AF-A0A1X6ZEZ8-F1
#
_cell.length_a   1.000
_cell.length_b   1.000
_cell.length_c   1.000
_cell.angle_alpha   90.00
_cell.angle_beta   90.00
_cell.angle_gamma   90.00
#
_symmetry.space_group_name_H-M   'P 1'
#
loop_
_entity.id
_entity.type
_entity.pdbx_description
1 polymer ?
#
loop_
_entity_poly.entity_id
_entity_poly.type
_entity_poly.pdbx_seq_one_letter_code
_entity_poly.pdbx_strand_id
1 'polypeptide(L)'
;MTLSTDKQQLIEQRIANDSKNIFVAYLLWFFVGMFGGHRFYLGESKSAIIMLVLTILGFVSAILIVGYFILLGVCIWVLVDAFLIPGKITTQKNIMRQQLTAEMSA
;
A
#
# COMPACT_ATOMS: atom_id res chain seq x y z
N MET A 1 -7.80 31.42 20.87
CA MET A 1 -7.84 30.69 19.58
C MET A 1 -6.54 29.93 19.27
N THR A 2 -5.39 30.28 19.85
CA THR A 2 -4.08 29.61 19.62
C THR A 2 -4.03 28.14 20.07
N LEU A 3 -4.70 27.79 21.18
CA LEU A 3 -4.75 26.42 21.71
C LEU A 3 -5.35 25.37 20.75
N SER A 4 -6.20 25.79 19.80
CA SER A 4 -6.75 24.90 18.77
C SER A 4 -5.75 24.65 17.64
N THR A 5 -4.98 25.66 17.27
CA THR A 5 -3.98 25.58 16.20
C THR A 5 -2.82 24.70 16.61
N ASP A 6 -2.35 24.80 17.85
CA ASP A 6 -1.27 23.94 18.38
C ASP A 6 -1.69 22.46 18.35
N LYS A 7 -2.93 22.18 18.78
CA LYS A 7 -3.53 20.83 18.70
C LYS A 7 -3.62 20.31 17.26
N GLN A 8 -4.02 21.14 16.31
CA GLN A 8 -4.08 20.77 14.90
C GLN A 8 -2.68 20.50 14.32
N GLN A 9 -1.68 21.31 14.66
CA GLN A 9 -0.29 21.10 14.24
C GLN A 9 0.28 19.80 14.82
N LEU A 10 -0.02 19.46 16.06
CA LEU A 10 0.39 18.18 16.67
C LEU A 10 -0.26 16.98 15.96
N ILE A 11 -1.55 17.06 15.62
CA ILE A 11 -2.24 16.02 14.84
C ILE A 11 -1.57 15.87 13.47
N GLU A 12 -1.28 16.97 12.77
CA GLU A 12 -0.64 16.92 11.45
C GLU A 12 0.79 16.38 11.52
N GLN A 13 1.57 16.74 12.55
CA GLN A 13 2.89 16.17 12.78
C GLN A 13 2.80 14.66 13.04
N ARG A 14 1.83 14.21 13.84
CA ARG A 14 1.66 12.80 14.16
C ARG A 14 1.21 12.00 12.93
N ILE A 15 0.29 12.54 12.12
CA ILE A 15 -0.09 11.94 10.84
C ILE A 15 1.09 11.92 9.88
N ALA A 16 1.86 13.00 9.78
CA ALA A 16 3.02 13.04 8.89
C ALA A 16 4.06 11.97 9.29
N ASN A 17 4.27 11.76 10.59
CA ASN A 17 5.20 10.78 11.13
C ASN A 17 4.69 9.33 11.01
N ASP A 18 3.41 9.09 11.29
CA ASP A 18 2.84 7.74 11.33
C ASP A 18 2.24 7.30 9.98
N SER A 19 2.03 8.23 9.04
CA SER A 19 1.54 7.90 7.70
C SER A 19 2.60 7.15 6.88
N LYS A 20 2.15 6.13 6.15
CA LYS A 20 3.03 5.37 5.27
C LYS A 20 3.58 6.24 4.15
N ASN A 21 4.89 6.12 3.91
CA ASN A 21 5.57 6.94 2.92
C ASN A 21 5.29 6.43 1.51
N ILE A 22 4.74 7.29 0.67
CA ILE A 22 4.43 6.99 -0.74
C ILE A 22 5.68 6.63 -1.55
N PHE A 23 6.80 7.27 -1.27
CA PHE A 23 8.06 6.97 -1.94
C PHE A 23 8.54 5.55 -1.62
N VAL A 24 8.40 5.13 -0.37
CA VAL A 24 8.73 3.76 0.06
C VAL A 24 7.78 2.75 -0.60
N ALA A 25 6.49 3.07 -0.71
CA ALA A 25 5.53 2.21 -1.40
C ALA A 25 5.88 2.02 -2.89
N TYR A 26 6.26 3.09 -3.60
CA TYR A 26 6.72 3.01 -4.99
C TYR A 26 8.06 2.29 -5.13
N LEU A 27 8.98 2.46 -4.18
CA LEU A 27 10.25 1.75 -4.16
C LEU A 27 10.03 0.23 -4.02
N LEU A 28 9.17 -0.17 -3.07
CA LEU A 28 8.79 -1.58 -2.91
C LEU A 28 8.03 -2.12 -4.13
N TRP A 29 7.21 -1.29 -4.76
CA TRP A 29 6.50 -1.65 -5.99
C TRP A 29 7.48 -1.89 -7.14
N PHE A 30 8.53 -1.07 -7.29
CA PHE A 30 9.52 -1.24 -8.35
C PHE A 30 10.40 -2.48 -8.15
N PHE A 31 10.91 -2.71 -6.94
CA PHE A 31 11.84 -3.82 -6.67
C PHE A 31 11.14 -5.16 -6.40
N VAL A 32 9.99 -5.13 -5.72
CA VAL A 32 9.31 -6.33 -5.19
C VAL A 32 7.84 -6.38 -5.62
N GLY A 33 7.44 -5.56 -6.60
CA GLY A 33 6.05 -5.47 -7.07
C GLY A 33 5.50 -6.78 -7.59
N MET A 34 6.28 -7.50 -8.40
CA MET A 34 5.91 -8.83 -8.88
C MET A 34 5.66 -9.83 -7.74
N PHE A 35 6.39 -9.72 -6.63
CA PHE A 35 6.19 -10.58 -5.46
C PHE A 35 5.14 -10.05 -4.47
N GLY A 36 4.52 -8.88 -4.74
CA GLY A 36 3.51 -8.27 -3.88
C GLY A 36 4.06 -7.54 -2.65
N GLY A 37 5.35 -7.18 -2.63
CA GLY A 37 6.01 -6.51 -1.50
C GLY A 37 5.33 -5.19 -1.09
N HIS A 38 4.92 -4.37 -2.06
CA HIS A 38 4.20 -3.11 -1.81
C HIS A 38 2.87 -3.32 -1.09
N ARG A 39 2.18 -4.43 -1.32
CA ARG A 39 0.90 -4.75 -0.66
C ARG A 39 1.09 -5.17 0.79
N PHE A 40 2.16 -5.90 1.10
CA PHE A 40 2.55 -6.16 2.48
C PHE A 40 2.83 -4.85 3.23
N TYR A 41 3.53 -3.90 2.59
CA TYR A 41 3.76 -2.59 3.18
C TYR A 41 2.47 -1.79 3.37
N LEU A 42 1.51 -1.87 2.47
CA LEU A 42 0.23 -1.17 2.61
C LEU A 42 -0.74 -1.81 3.62
N GLY A 43 -0.38 -2.96 4.22
CA GLY A 43 -1.21 -3.67 5.20
C GLY A 43 -2.22 -4.65 4.57
N GLU A 44 -2.12 -4.90 3.26
CA GLU A 44 -3.02 -5.78 2.51
C GLU A 44 -2.48 -7.21 2.40
N SER A 45 -2.11 -7.82 3.53
CA SER A 45 -1.41 -9.12 3.56
C SER A 45 -2.15 -10.23 2.80
N LYS A 46 -3.49 -10.25 2.84
CA LYS A 46 -4.29 -11.26 2.11
C LYS A 46 -4.05 -11.19 0.60
N SER A 47 -4.13 -10.00 0.02
CA SER A 47 -3.92 -9.83 -1.41
C SER A 47 -2.45 -9.97 -1.80
N ALA A 48 -1.53 -9.62 -0.91
CA ALA A 48 -0.11 -9.81 -1.09
C ALA A 48 0.27 -11.30 -1.20
N ILE A 49 -0.31 -12.15 -0.33
CA ILE A 49 -0.13 -13.61 -0.37
C ILE A 49 -0.68 -14.19 -1.67
N ILE A 50 -1.87 -13.74 -2.12
CA ILE A 50 -2.45 -14.20 -3.39
C ILE A 50 -1.52 -13.87 -4.57
N MET A 51 -0.99 -12.65 -4.62
CA MET A 51 -0.05 -12.23 -5.66
C MET A 51 1.25 -13.03 -5.62
N LEU A 52 1.79 -13.31 -4.43
CA LEU A 52 2.98 -14.13 -4.26
C LEU A 52 2.76 -15.57 -4.76
N VAL A 53 1.63 -16.19 -4.37
CA VAL A 53 1.28 -17.55 -4.80
C VAL A 53 1.08 -17.61 -6.32
N LEU A 54 0.37 -16.64 -6.90
CA LEU A 54 0.19 -16.56 -8.37
C LEU A 54 1.51 -16.38 -9.10
N THR A 55 2.43 -15.59 -8.55
CA THR A 55 3.75 -15.37 -9.15
C THR A 55 4.59 -16.65 -9.10
N ILE A 56 4.62 -17.35 -7.96
CA ILE A 56 5.30 -18.64 -7.82
C ILE A 56 4.69 -19.67 -8.77
N LEU A 57 3.36 -19.80 -8.79
CA LEU A 57 2.66 -20.70 -9.71
C LEU A 57 2.92 -20.33 -11.17
N GLY A 58 2.96 -19.04 -11.49
CA GLY A 58 3.30 -18.53 -12.82
C GLY A 58 4.70 -18.94 -13.25
N PHE A 59 5.70 -18.82 -12.37
CA PHE A 59 7.06 -19.29 -12.65
C PHE A 59 7.17 -20.81 -12.76
N VAL A 60 6.51 -21.58 -11.87
CA VAL A 60 6.53 -23.05 -11.91
C VAL A 60 5.86 -23.57 -13.19
N SER A 61 4.72 -22.99 -13.56
CA SER A 61 3.98 -23.37 -14.78
C SER A 61 4.55 -22.74 -16.06
N ALA A 62 5.54 -21.85 -15.98
CA ALA A 62 6.19 -21.25 -17.15
C ALA A 62 6.92 -22.30 -18.01
N ILE A 63 7.34 -23.40 -17.39
CA ILE A 63 7.91 -24.58 -18.09
C ILE A 63 6.93 -25.11 -19.16
N LEU A 64 5.63 -25.01 -18.91
CA LEU A 64 4.57 -25.49 -19.81
C LEU A 64 4.02 -24.39 -20.74
N ILE A 65 4.68 -23.23 -20.85
CA ILE A 65 4.23 -22.03 -21.60
C ILE A 65 3.01 -21.34 -20.96
N VAL A 66 2.08 -22.10 -20.36
CA VAL A 66 0.87 -21.59 -19.66
C VAL A 66 1.20 -20.56 -18.60
N GLY A 67 2.33 -20.72 -17.87
CA GLY A 67 2.73 -19.77 -16.84
C GLY A 67 3.01 -18.35 -17.33
N TYR A 68 3.35 -18.17 -18.61
CA TYR A 68 3.52 -16.82 -19.18
C TYR A 68 2.22 -16.02 -19.17
N PHE A 69 1.06 -16.65 -19.40
CA PHE A 69 -0.23 -15.96 -19.33
C PHE A 69 -0.55 -15.51 -17.90
N ILE A 70 -0.20 -16.34 -16.90
CA ILE A 70 -0.37 -15.99 -15.48
C ILE A 70 0.55 -14.82 -15.11
N LEU A 71 1.83 -14.89 -15.48
CA LEU A 71 2.80 -13.82 -15.23
C LEU A 71 2.41 -12.52 -15.93
N LEU A 72 1.85 -12.58 -17.13
CA LEU A 72 1.34 -11.40 -17.85
C LEU A 72 0.15 -10.78 -17.09
N GLY A 73 -0.77 -11.61 -16.60
CA GLY A 73 -1.85 -11.17 -15.70
C GLY A 73 -1.34 -10.52 -14.42
N VAL A 74 -0.33 -11.10 -13.77
CA VAL A 74 0.33 -10.50 -12.60
C VAL A 74 1.00 -9.16 -12.97
N CYS A 75 1.64 -9.06 -14.13
CA CYS A 75 2.29 -7.84 -14.59
C CYS A 75 1.26 -6.70 -14.79
N ILE A 76 0.11 -7.00 -15.41
CA ILE A 76 -1.01 -6.06 -15.52
C ILE A 76 -1.53 -5.68 -14.13
N TRP A 77 -1.66 -6.64 -13.23
CA TRP A 77 -2.11 -6.38 -11.87
C TRP A 77 -1.14 -5.44 -11.13
N VAL A 78 0.17 -5.65 -11.24
CA VAL A 78 1.18 -4.75 -10.67
C VAL A 78 1.07 -3.35 -11.26
N LEU A 79 0.84 -3.21 -12.56
CA LEU A 79 0.60 -1.90 -13.20
C LEU A 79 -0.65 -1.21 -12.64
N VAL A 80 -1.76 -1.94 -12.47
CA VAL A 80 -3.00 -1.41 -11.87
C VAL A 80 -2.75 -0.97 -10.43
N ASP A 81 -1.97 -1.73 -9.66
CA ASP A 81 -1.61 -1.37 -8.29
C ASP A 81 -0.84 -0.04 -8.23
N ALA A 82 -0.02 0.31 -9.24
CA ALA A 82 0.69 1.59 -9.29
C ALA A 82 -0.24 2.80 -9.23
N PHE A 83 -1.43 2.69 -9.81
CA PHE A 83 -2.48 3.71 -9.78
C PHE A 83 -3.30 3.67 -8.48
N LEU A 84 -3.39 2.52 -7.82
CA LEU A 84 -4.13 2.35 -6.56
C LEU A 84 -3.36 2.83 -5.32
N ILE A 85 -2.01 2.77 -5.33
CA ILE A 85 -1.14 3.22 -4.23
C ILE A 85 -1.51 4.63 -3.70
N PRO A 86 -1.60 5.69 -4.54
CA PRO A 86 -1.90 7.05 -4.04
C PRO A 86 -3.28 7.15 -3.38
N GLY A 87 -4.27 6.42 -3.90
CA GLY A 87 -5.61 6.35 -3.31
C GLY A 87 -5.58 5.74 -1.91
N LYS A 88 -4.87 4.61 -1.73
CA LYS A 88 -4.79 3.91 -0.45
C LYS A 88 -4.11 4.74 0.64
N ILE A 89 -3.04 5.45 0.29
CA ILE A 89 -2.30 6.28 1.24
C ILE A 89 -3.16 7.48 1.68
N THR A 90 -3.90 8.09 0.75
CA THR A 90 -4.79 9.21 1.06
C THR A 90 -5.92 8.79 2.01
N THR A 91 -6.51 7.61 1.77
CA THR A 91 -7.54 7.05 2.67
C THR A 91 -6.99 6.79 4.07
N GLN A 92 -5.79 6.21 4.20
CA GLN A 92 -5.18 5.95 5.51
C GLN A 92 -4.90 7.25 6.28
N LYS A 93 -4.41 8.30 5.61
CA LYS A 93 -4.20 9.62 6.23
C LYS A 93 -5.51 10.22 6.76
N ASN A 94 -6.60 10.08 6.03
CA ASN A 94 -7.91 10.59 6.43
C ASN A 94 -8.48 9.83 7.64
N ILE A 95 -8.35 8.50 7.67
CA ILE A 95 -8.79 7.67 8.81
C ILE A 95 -8.00 8.05 10.08
N MET A 96 -6.68 8.16 9.97
CA MET A 96 -5.83 8.55 11.10
C MET A 96 -6.17 9.96 11.62
N ARG A 97 -6.48 10.90 10.71
CA ARG A 97 -6.97 12.24 11.09
C ARG A 97 -8.27 12.18 11.88
N GLN A 98 -9.22 11.35 11.44
CA GLN A 98 -10.50 11.18 12.13
C GLN A 98 -10.31 10.55 13.52
N GLN A 99 -9.48 9.52 13.65
CA GLN A 99 -9.19 8.86 14.92
C GLN A 99 -8.55 9.81 15.93
N LEU A 100 -7.50 10.53 15.54
CA LEU A 100 -6.81 11.48 16.41
C LEU A 100 -7.73 12.65 16.83
N THR A 101 -8.60 13.10 15.92
CA THR A 101 -9.59 14.15 16.24
C THR A 101 -10.60 13.65 17.27
N ALA A 102 -11.08 12.41 17.13
CA ALA A 102 -12.01 11.79 18.07
C ALA A 102 -11.37 11.59 19.46
N GLU A 103 -10.15 11.05 19.51
CA GLU A 103 -9.38 10.85 20.76
C GLU A 103 -9.14 12.17 21.52
N MET A 104 -8.90 13.27 20.83
CA MET A 104 -8.64 14.58 21.46
C MET A 104 -9.90 15.36 21.84
N SER A 105 -11.06 14.91 21.37
CA SER A 105 -12.37 15.49 21.68
C SER A 105 -13.10 14.77 22.82
N ALA A 106 -12.65 13.56 23.17
CA ALA A 106 -13.08 12.79 24.34
C ALA A 106 -12.31 13.24 25.59
#